data_AF-A0AA43DXK0-F1
#
_entry.id   AF-A0AA43DXK0-F1
#
_cell.length_a   1.000
_cell.length_b   1.000
_cell.length_c   1.000
_cell.angle_alpha   90.00
_cell.angle_beta   90.00
_cell.angle_gamma   90.00
#
_symmetry.space_group_name_H-M   'P 1'
#
loop_
_entity.id
_entity.type
_entity.pdbx_description
1 polymer ?
#
loop_
_entity_poly.entity_id
_entity_poly.type
_entity_poly.pdbx_seq_one_letter_code
_entity_poly.pdbx_strand_id
1 'polypeptide(L)'
;MDLDDFPEEIVTVYGQKILTIDDKNHWVKNIYYEHIGYTTRKIKWSKRFHDDDYIEWIIRSWIANILEESAHLKIFECVVDELPTLEILSPTPECVEEAVFKWAKRAALTGATAAHPRITAGMRYLYEWCLDEGLPGFSELRQFELDCIKPMWQRHESAVSLREGLK
;
A
#
# COMPACT_ATOMS: atom_id res chain seq x y z
N MET A 1 -10.38 20.78 -4.37
CA MET A 1 -10.73 19.74 -3.38
C MET A 1 -10.06 20.19 -2.10
N ASP A 2 -10.81 20.33 -1.01
CA ASP A 2 -10.23 20.61 0.30
C ASP A 2 -9.78 19.26 0.84
N LEU A 3 -8.47 19.04 0.97
CA LEU A 3 -7.91 17.80 1.47
C LEU A 3 -7.67 17.97 2.97
N ASP A 4 -8.05 16.98 3.77
CA ASP A 4 -7.83 17.05 5.21
C ASP A 4 -6.34 17.18 5.53
N ASP A 5 -6.05 17.95 6.58
CA ASP A 5 -4.70 18.10 7.09
C ASP A 5 -4.17 16.74 7.57
N PHE A 6 -2.88 16.52 7.32
CA PHE A 6 -2.24 15.28 7.73
C PHE A 6 -1.95 15.28 9.24
N PRO A 7 -2.15 14.17 9.96
CA PRO A 7 -1.89 14.12 11.41
C PRO A 7 -0.43 14.42 11.73
N GLU A 8 -0.19 15.23 12.76
CA GLU A 8 1.15 15.59 13.25
C GLU A 8 1.88 14.42 13.94
N GLU A 9 1.10 13.46 14.46
CA GLU A 9 1.57 12.26 15.15
C GLU A 9 0.76 11.05 14.66
N ILE A 10 1.46 9.94 14.42
CA ILE A 10 0.88 8.62 14.18
C ILE A 10 1.17 7.75 15.39
N VAL A 11 0.16 7.07 15.92
CA VAL A 11 0.33 6.09 16.99
C VAL A 11 0.18 4.69 16.40
N THR A 12 1.28 3.93 16.33
CA THR A 12 1.25 2.62 15.69
C THR A 12 0.41 1.60 16.47
N VAL A 13 0.03 0.51 15.82
CA VAL A 13 -0.66 -0.64 16.46
C VAL A 13 0.11 -1.21 17.67
N TYR A 14 1.42 -0.93 17.78
CA TYR A 14 2.28 -1.33 18.90
C TYR A 14 2.47 -0.26 19.97
N GLY A 15 1.74 0.86 19.88
CA GLY A 15 1.83 1.99 20.80
C GLY A 15 3.05 2.90 20.58
N GLN A 16 3.78 2.75 19.47
CA GLN A 16 4.88 3.65 19.14
C GLN A 16 4.32 4.98 18.63
N LYS A 17 4.75 6.08 19.24
CA LYS A 17 4.46 7.43 18.74
C LYS A 17 5.48 7.84 17.70
N ILE A 18 5.01 8.26 16.52
CA ILE A 18 5.85 8.73 15.43
C ILE A 18 5.40 10.13 15.02
N LEU A 19 6.30 11.11 15.17
CA LEU A 19 6.05 12.47 14.69
C LEU A 19 6.22 12.52 13.16
N THR A 20 5.26 13.15 12.48
CA THR A 20 5.27 13.34 11.02
C THR A 20 5.83 14.71 10.64
N ILE A 21 5.77 15.68 11.55
CA ILE A 21 6.33 17.02 11.44
C ILE A 21 7.38 17.32 12.52
N ASP A 22 8.29 18.25 12.25
CA ASP A 22 9.31 18.74 13.17
C ASP A 22 8.84 19.97 13.97
N ASP A 23 9.72 20.47 14.84
CA ASP A 23 9.49 21.66 15.69
C ASP A 23 9.29 22.97 14.92
N LYS A 24 9.53 22.95 13.60
CA LYS A 24 9.36 24.08 12.68
C LYS A 24 8.18 23.88 11.74
N ASN A 25 7.31 22.91 12.01
CA ASN A 25 6.16 22.57 11.19
C ASN A 25 6.53 22.11 9.76
N HIS A 26 7.68 21.45 9.60
CA HIS A 26 8.06 20.79 8.35
C HIS A 26 7.96 19.29 8.49
N TRP A 27 7.65 18.61 7.38
CA TRP A 27 7.71 17.15 7.31
C TRP A 27 9.07 16.61 7.75
N VAL A 28 9.07 15.66 8.68
CA VAL A 28 10.31 15.00 9.11
C VAL A 28 10.99 14.30 7.94
N LYS A 29 12.33 14.26 7.94
CA LYS A 29 13.09 13.63 6.84
C LYS A 29 12.71 12.17 6.62
N ASN A 30 12.60 11.43 7.72
CA ASN A 30 12.14 10.04 7.69
C ASN A 30 11.23 9.75 8.88
N ILE A 31 10.21 8.95 8.65
CA ILE A 31 9.45 8.25 9.68
C ILE A 31 10.24 7.00 10.05
N TYR A 32 10.47 6.79 11.35
CA TYR A 32 11.11 5.60 11.87
C TYR A 32 10.09 4.77 12.64
N TYR A 33 10.00 3.48 12.31
CA TYR A 33 9.06 2.58 12.95
C TYR A 33 9.73 1.25 13.29
N GLU A 34 9.24 0.62 14.35
CA GLU A 34 9.64 -0.74 14.72
C GLU A 34 8.64 -1.76 14.18
N HIS A 35 9.16 -2.79 13.51
CA HIS A 35 8.39 -3.97 13.12
C HIS A 35 8.86 -5.15 13.97
N ILE A 36 7.93 -5.90 14.56
CA ILE A 36 8.17 -6.99 15.53
C ILE A 36 9.46 -7.77 15.19
N GLY A 37 10.41 -7.82 16.14
CA GLY A 37 11.61 -8.65 16.06
C GLY A 37 12.95 -7.94 15.78
N TYR A 38 13.15 -6.71 16.28
CA TYR A 38 14.45 -6.01 16.45
C TYR A 38 14.99 -5.10 15.32
N THR A 39 14.30 -4.91 14.20
CA THR A 39 14.83 -4.01 13.15
C THR A 39 13.95 -2.77 12.97
N THR A 40 14.49 -1.61 13.36
CA THR A 40 13.93 -0.31 12.99
C THR A 40 14.01 -0.12 11.48
N ARG A 41 12.88 0.25 10.87
CA ARG A 41 12.81 0.64 9.46
C ARG A 41 12.56 2.13 9.34
N LYS A 42 12.78 2.66 8.14
CA LYS A 42 12.58 4.07 7.84
C LYS A 42 11.87 4.27 6.52
N ILE A 43 10.95 5.23 6.48
CA ILE A 43 10.26 5.71 5.27
C ILE A 43 10.75 7.13 5.02
N LYS A 44 11.21 7.43 3.80
CA LYS A 44 11.53 8.83 3.43
C LYS A 44 10.23 9.60 3.38
N TRP A 45 10.11 10.65 4.19
CA TRP A 45 8.83 11.27 4.46
C TRP A 45 8.76 12.74 4.03
N SER A 46 9.88 13.46 4.12
CA SER A 46 9.96 14.87 3.71
C SER A 46 9.93 15.09 2.20
N LYS A 47 9.99 14.01 1.41
CA LYS A 47 9.86 14.07 -0.04
C LYS A 47 8.48 13.57 -0.42
N ARG A 48 7.93 14.17 -1.48
CA ARG A 48 6.71 13.69 -2.09
C ARG A 48 6.91 12.28 -2.64
N PHE A 49 5.89 11.45 -2.51
CA PHE A 49 5.78 10.15 -3.15
C PHE A 49 5.28 10.31 -4.59
N HIS A 50 4.42 11.31 -4.84
CA HIS A 50 3.86 11.61 -6.15
C HIS A 50 3.68 13.12 -6.37
N ASP A 51 3.71 13.55 -7.64
CA ASP A 51 3.62 14.97 -8.00
C ASP A 51 2.18 15.51 -7.91
N ASP A 52 1.17 14.66 -8.17
CA ASP A 52 -0.24 14.98 -7.95
C ASP A 52 -0.59 15.07 -6.45
N ASP A 53 -1.24 16.15 -6.02
CA ASP A 53 -1.58 16.42 -4.61
C ASP A 53 -2.58 15.42 -4.03
N TYR A 54 -3.56 14.98 -4.82
CA TYR A 54 -4.57 14.06 -4.32
C TYR A 54 -4.00 12.65 -4.17
N ILE A 55 -3.18 12.20 -5.12
CA ILE A 55 -2.43 10.94 -4.97
C ILE A 55 -1.44 11.01 -3.81
N GLU A 56 -0.73 12.12 -3.66
CA GLU A 56 0.18 12.30 -2.53
C GLU A 56 -0.55 12.16 -1.19
N TRP A 57 -1.72 12.76 -1.08
CA TRP A 57 -2.59 12.64 0.09
C TRP A 57 -3.06 11.20 0.30
N ILE A 58 -3.60 10.53 -0.72
CA ILE A 58 -4.02 9.12 -0.67
C ILE A 58 -2.90 8.24 -0.15
N ILE A 59 -1.70 8.35 -0.72
CA ILE A 59 -0.57 7.49 -0.36
C ILE A 59 -0.11 7.74 1.08
N ARG A 60 -0.02 9.01 1.50
CA ARG A 60 0.36 9.30 2.89
C ARG A 60 -0.69 8.81 3.88
N SER A 61 -1.97 9.04 3.61
CA SER A 61 -3.07 8.65 4.50
C SER A 61 -3.13 7.13 4.63
N TRP A 62 -2.94 6.43 3.51
CA TRP A 62 -2.84 4.97 3.52
C TRP A 62 -1.62 4.47 4.30
N ILE A 63 -0.46 5.14 4.23
CA ILE A 63 0.72 4.79 5.04
C ILE A 63 0.43 4.97 6.53
N ALA A 64 -0.19 6.08 6.92
CA ALA A 64 -0.59 6.30 8.30
C ALA A 64 -1.53 5.18 8.76
N ASN A 65 -2.56 4.87 7.98
CA ASN A 65 -3.48 3.79 8.30
C ASN A 65 -2.77 2.43 8.47
N ILE A 66 -1.83 2.09 7.57
CA ILE A 66 -1.03 0.87 7.70
C ILE A 66 -0.21 0.88 8.99
N LEU A 67 0.40 2.00 9.38
CA LEU A 67 1.19 2.09 10.60
C LEU A 67 0.31 1.98 11.86
N GLU A 68 -0.91 2.51 11.83
CA GLU A 68 -1.88 2.48 12.93
C GLU A 68 -2.53 1.11 13.12
N GLU A 69 -2.83 0.41 12.02
CA GLU A 69 -3.69 -0.77 12.05
C GLU A 69 -2.97 -2.09 11.72
N SER A 70 -1.84 -2.03 11.00
CA SER A 70 -1.27 -3.21 10.34
C SER A 70 0.21 -3.45 10.61
N ALA A 71 0.59 -4.72 10.63
CA ALA A 71 1.99 -5.15 10.66
C ALA A 71 2.61 -5.27 9.26
N HIS A 72 1.83 -5.25 8.18
CA HIS A 72 2.27 -5.71 6.87
C HIS A 72 2.94 -4.63 6.00
N LEU A 73 3.93 -3.94 6.56
CA LEU A 73 4.62 -2.81 5.92
C LEU A 73 5.39 -3.16 4.65
N LYS A 74 5.72 -4.46 4.45
CA LYS A 74 6.30 -4.95 3.19
C LYS A 74 5.36 -4.81 1.99
N ILE A 75 4.05 -4.78 2.23
CA ILE A 75 3.05 -4.59 1.17
C ILE A 75 3.12 -3.15 0.65
N PHE A 76 3.16 -2.19 1.58
CA PHE A 76 3.35 -0.78 1.27
C PHE A 76 4.65 -0.52 0.50
N GLU A 77 5.78 -1.08 0.95
CA GLU A 77 7.09 -0.90 0.28
C GLU A 77 6.99 -1.27 -1.21
N CYS A 78 6.32 -2.39 -1.53
CA CYS A 78 6.12 -2.80 -2.92
C CYS A 78 5.27 -1.81 -3.72
N VAL A 79 4.21 -1.26 -3.12
CA VAL A 79 3.32 -0.30 -3.81
C VAL A 79 4.03 1.02 -4.09
N VAL A 80 4.83 1.53 -3.15
CA VAL A 80 5.62 2.76 -3.38
C VAL A 80 6.69 2.57 -4.44
N ASP A 81 7.30 1.40 -4.53
CA ASP A 81 8.27 1.12 -5.60
C ASP A 81 7.62 1.17 -7.00
N GLU A 82 6.33 0.86 -7.10
CA GLU A 82 5.57 0.92 -8.36
C GLU A 82 4.94 2.30 -8.64
N LEU A 83 4.82 3.16 -7.62
CA LEU A 83 4.17 4.48 -7.71
C LEU A 83 4.73 5.40 -8.81
N PRO A 84 6.04 5.43 -9.12
CA PRO A 84 6.57 6.27 -10.21
C PRO A 84 6.00 5.98 -11.60
N THR A 85 5.30 4.85 -11.77
CA THR A 85 4.66 4.45 -13.03
C THR A 85 3.17 4.83 -13.10
N LEU A 86 2.64 5.44 -12.03
CA LEU A 86 1.30 5.99 -12.02
C LEU A 86 1.32 7.33 -12.75
N GLU A 87 0.46 7.46 -13.76
CA GLU A 87 0.29 8.71 -14.51
C GLU A 87 -1.13 9.22 -14.32
N ILE A 88 -1.25 10.45 -13.80
CA ILE A 88 -2.53 11.14 -13.64
C ILE A 88 -2.68 12.18 -14.75
N LEU A 89 -3.66 11.95 -15.63
CA LEU A 89 -3.92 12.83 -16.78
C LEU A 89 -4.86 13.99 -16.45
N SER A 90 -5.66 13.85 -15.39
CA SER A 90 -6.66 14.82 -14.96
C SER A 90 -6.90 14.66 -13.47
N PRO A 91 -7.02 15.76 -12.69
CA PRO A 91 -7.23 15.72 -11.25
C PRO A 91 -8.70 15.50 -10.86
N THR A 92 -9.59 15.20 -11.80
CA THR A 92 -10.98 14.86 -11.46
C THR A 92 -11.03 13.50 -10.78
N PRO A 93 -11.90 13.29 -9.76
CA PRO A 93 -11.93 12.03 -9.03
C PRO A 93 -12.10 10.79 -9.92
N GLU A 94 -12.93 10.88 -10.95
CA GLU A 94 -13.18 9.78 -11.89
C GLU A 94 -11.95 9.46 -12.74
N CYS A 95 -11.17 10.47 -13.11
CA CYS A 95 -9.92 10.28 -13.86
C CYS A 95 -8.81 9.71 -12.98
N VAL A 96 -8.72 10.20 -11.75
CA VAL A 96 -7.77 9.70 -10.74
C VAL A 96 -8.06 8.25 -10.45
N GLU A 97 -9.31 7.91 -10.19
CA GLU A 97 -9.72 6.54 -9.90
C GLU A 97 -9.47 5.61 -11.09
N GLU A 98 -9.81 6.02 -12.32
CA GLU A 98 -9.48 5.28 -13.53
C GLU A 98 -7.97 5.01 -13.66
N ALA A 99 -7.14 6.01 -13.39
CA ALA A 99 -5.70 5.86 -13.44
C ALA A 99 -5.19 4.90 -12.36
N VAL A 100 -5.63 5.07 -11.11
CA VAL A 100 -5.29 4.21 -9.98
C VAL A 100 -5.73 2.77 -10.25
N PHE A 101 -6.96 2.54 -10.73
CA PHE A 101 -7.45 1.21 -11.07
C PHE A 101 -6.61 0.54 -12.15
N LYS A 102 -6.35 1.24 -13.27
CA LYS A 102 -5.54 0.69 -14.38
C LYS A 102 -4.12 0.36 -13.92
N TRP A 103 -3.51 1.27 -13.15
CA TRP A 103 -2.19 1.09 -12.58
C TRP A 103 -2.16 -0.11 -11.61
N ALA A 104 -3.09 -0.18 -10.66
CA ALA A 104 -3.23 -1.26 -9.70
C ALA A 104 -3.45 -2.61 -10.39
N LYS A 105 -4.34 -2.68 -11.39
CA LYS A 105 -4.63 -3.88 -12.17
C LYS A 105 -3.39 -4.36 -12.94
N ARG A 106 -2.67 -3.46 -13.61
CA ARG A 106 -1.41 -3.78 -14.32
C ARG A 106 -0.36 -4.34 -13.36
N ALA A 107 -0.13 -3.67 -12.25
CA ALA A 107 0.85 -4.07 -11.26
C ALA A 107 0.46 -5.39 -10.57
N ALA A 108 -0.81 -5.58 -10.24
CA ALA A 108 -1.34 -6.80 -9.64
C ALA A 108 -1.21 -8.01 -10.59
N LEU A 109 -1.49 -7.84 -11.88
CA LEU A 109 -1.29 -8.89 -12.90
C LEU A 109 0.19 -9.24 -13.09
N THR A 110 1.06 -8.23 -13.18
CA THR A 110 2.51 -8.44 -13.28
C THR A 110 3.03 -9.20 -12.05
N GLY A 111 2.61 -8.78 -10.85
CA GLY A 111 2.92 -9.45 -9.59
C GLY A 111 2.39 -10.87 -9.47
N ALA A 112 1.22 -11.15 -10.05
CA ALA A 112 0.61 -12.47 -10.04
C ALA A 112 1.35 -13.48 -10.93
N THR A 113 2.02 -12.98 -11.98
CA THR A 113 2.88 -13.80 -12.86
C THR A 113 4.30 -13.96 -12.33
N ALA A 114 4.79 -12.98 -11.56
CA ALA A 114 6.09 -13.05 -10.89
C ALA A 114 5.98 -13.76 -9.52
N ALA A 115 7.11 -14.14 -8.92
CA ALA A 115 7.17 -14.70 -7.56
C ALA A 115 6.88 -13.66 -6.44
N HIS A 116 6.21 -12.54 -6.76
CA HIS A 116 6.02 -11.39 -5.87
C HIS A 116 4.55 -11.21 -5.46
N PRO A 117 3.93 -12.15 -4.71
CA PRO A 117 2.51 -12.08 -4.34
C PRO A 117 2.14 -10.84 -3.50
N ARG A 118 3.13 -10.14 -2.93
CA ARG A 118 2.92 -8.95 -2.10
C ARG A 118 2.45 -7.73 -2.88
N ILE A 119 2.90 -7.51 -4.11
CA ILE A 119 2.43 -6.37 -4.92
C ILE A 119 0.96 -6.56 -5.30
N THR A 120 0.56 -7.78 -5.65
CA THR A 120 -0.85 -8.11 -5.93
C THR A 120 -1.73 -7.83 -4.70
N ALA A 121 -1.31 -8.24 -3.51
CA ALA A 121 -2.03 -7.94 -2.27
C ALA A 121 -2.05 -6.43 -1.97
N GLY A 122 -0.95 -5.72 -2.21
CA GLY A 122 -0.87 -4.28 -1.93
C GLY A 122 -1.72 -3.42 -2.83
N MET A 123 -1.79 -3.75 -4.12
CA MET A 123 -2.66 -3.04 -5.05
C MET A 123 -4.14 -3.21 -4.71
N ARG A 124 -4.53 -4.38 -4.19
CA ARG A 124 -5.89 -4.58 -3.67
C ARG A 124 -6.13 -3.79 -2.41
N TYR A 125 -5.23 -3.91 -1.44
CA TYR A 125 -5.41 -3.27 -0.14
C TYR A 125 -5.44 -1.74 -0.24
N LEU A 126 -4.67 -1.16 -1.17
CA LEU A 126 -4.77 0.27 -1.47
C LEU A 126 -6.15 0.64 -2.04
N TYR A 127 -6.64 -0.12 -3.03
CA TYR A 127 -7.93 0.19 -3.65
C TYR A 127 -9.10 -0.03 -2.70
N GLU A 128 -9.06 -1.09 -1.90
CA GLU A 128 -10.01 -1.40 -0.82
C GLU A 128 -10.03 -0.28 0.21
N TRP A 129 -8.86 0.19 0.67
CA TRP A 129 -8.80 1.33 1.58
C TRP A 129 -9.42 2.59 0.97
N CYS A 130 -9.15 2.91 -0.31
CA CYS A 130 -9.79 4.05 -0.98
C CYS A 130 -11.32 3.93 -1.02
N LEU A 131 -11.85 2.71 -1.13
CA LEU A 131 -13.30 2.45 -1.06
C LEU A 131 -13.85 2.63 0.34
N ASP A 132 -13.17 2.08 1.34
CA ASP A 132 -13.60 2.12 2.75
C ASP A 132 -13.62 3.56 3.28
N GLU A 133 -12.67 4.39 2.86
CA GLU A 133 -12.65 5.84 3.15
C GLU A 133 -13.70 6.64 2.35
N GLY A 134 -14.44 5.98 1.45
CA GLY A 134 -15.48 6.62 0.65
C GLY A 134 -14.93 7.65 -0.35
N LEU A 135 -13.71 7.44 -0.86
CA LEU A 135 -13.09 8.39 -1.79
C LEU A 135 -13.90 8.50 -3.09
N PRO A 136 -14.14 9.72 -3.61
CA PRO A 136 -14.99 9.90 -4.78
C PRO A 136 -14.44 9.18 -6.02
N GLY A 137 -15.33 8.54 -6.77
CA GLY A 137 -15.02 7.80 -8.01
C GLY A 137 -14.71 6.32 -7.81
N PHE A 138 -14.28 5.88 -6.61
CA PHE A 138 -13.96 4.48 -6.34
C PHE A 138 -15.22 3.61 -6.34
N SER A 139 -15.13 2.40 -6.91
CA SER A 139 -16.29 1.50 -7.06
C SER A 139 -16.01 0.05 -6.64
N GLU A 140 -17.00 -0.57 -5.99
CA GLU A 140 -16.96 -1.99 -5.60
C GLU A 140 -16.75 -2.93 -6.80
N LEU A 141 -17.29 -2.56 -7.97
CA LEU A 141 -17.15 -3.36 -9.20
C LEU A 141 -15.67 -3.54 -9.58
N ARG A 142 -14.86 -2.48 -9.45
CA ARG A 142 -13.44 -2.50 -9.79
C ARG A 142 -12.60 -3.18 -8.72
N GLN A 143 -12.98 -3.05 -7.46
CA GLN A 143 -12.39 -3.86 -6.40
C GLN A 143 -12.61 -5.35 -6.67
N PHE A 144 -13.83 -5.75 -7.03
CA PHE A 144 -14.12 -7.13 -7.42
C PHE A 144 -13.23 -7.61 -8.60
N GLU A 145 -12.99 -6.76 -9.60
CA GLU A 145 -12.06 -7.08 -10.69
C GLU A 145 -10.62 -7.31 -10.20
N LEU A 146 -10.14 -6.49 -9.24
CA LEU A 146 -8.81 -6.66 -8.64
C LEU A 146 -8.72 -7.94 -7.80
N ASP A 147 -9.78 -8.28 -7.07
CA ASP A 147 -9.89 -9.49 -6.26
C ASP A 147 -9.89 -10.77 -7.09
N CYS A 148 -10.40 -10.70 -8.32
CA CYS A 148 -10.41 -11.82 -9.26
C CYS A 148 -9.01 -12.19 -9.80
N ILE A 149 -8.04 -11.28 -9.71
CA ILE A 149 -6.64 -11.61 -10.01
C ILE A 149 -6.22 -12.68 -8.98
N LYS A 150 -5.43 -13.70 -9.32
CA LYS A 150 -4.94 -14.66 -8.32
C LYS A 150 -3.44 -14.82 -8.50
N PRO A 151 -2.63 -14.77 -7.42
CA PRO A 151 -1.22 -15.11 -7.54
C PRO A 151 -1.12 -16.52 -8.11
N MET A 152 -0.37 -16.70 -9.19
CA MET A 152 -0.02 -18.05 -9.64
C MET A 152 1.01 -18.59 -8.68
N TRP A 153 0.55 -19.23 -7.61
CA TRP A 153 1.42 -20.01 -6.74
C TRP A 153 2.01 -21.14 -7.58
N GLN A 154 3.31 -21.04 -7.93
CA GLN A 154 4.05 -22.23 -8.32
C GLN A 154 3.99 -23.17 -7.12
N ARG A 155 3.15 -24.22 -7.21
CA ARG A 155 3.25 -25.34 -6.29
C ARG A 155 4.67 -25.86 -6.42
N HIS A 156 5.49 -25.67 -5.39
CA HIS A 156 6.67 -26.51 -5.25
C HIS A 156 6.15 -27.95 -5.20
N GLU A 157 6.43 -28.74 -6.25
CA GLU A 157 6.37 -30.20 -6.21
C GLU A 157 7.39 -30.68 -5.18
N SER A 158 7.02 -30.57 -3.92
CA SER A 158 7.78 -31.06 -2.77
C SER A 158 6.79 -31.40 -1.65
N ALA A 159 5.65 -31.98 -2.02
CA ALA A 159 4.91 -32.80 -1.08
C ALA A 159 5.77 -34.04 -0.84
N VAL A 160 6.62 -33.98 0.18
CA VAL A 160 7.32 -35.14 0.72
C VAL A 160 6.25 -36.16 1.10
N SER A 161 6.17 -37.26 0.36
CA SER A 161 5.40 -38.44 0.73
C SER A 161 6.00 -39.07 1.98
N LEU A 162 5.67 -38.52 3.15
CA LEU A 162 5.89 -39.17 4.44
C LEU A 162 4.70 -40.08 4.70
N ARG A 163 4.83 -41.35 4.31
CA ARG A 163 4.34 -42.57 4.97
C ARG A 163 4.13 -43.68 3.93
N GLU A 164 5.12 -44.53 3.75
CA GLU A 164 4.92 -45.98 3.71
C GLU A 164 6.15 -46.65 4.31
N GLY A 165 6.11 -46.75 5.64
CA GLY A 165 7.08 -47.47 6.44
C GLY A 165 6.40 -47.80 7.75
N LEU A 166 5.45 -48.73 7.70
CA LEU A 166 4.90 -49.46 8.85
C LEU A 166 3.98 -50.59 8.34
N LYS A 167 4.58 -51.71 7.94
CA LYS A 167 4.45 -53.02 8.60
C LYS A 167 5.31 -54.07 7.89
#